data_AF-A0A2V8DKA5-F1
#
_entry.id   AF-A0A2V8DKA5-F1
#
_cell.length_a   1.000
_cell.length_b   1.000
_cell.length_c   1.000
_cell.angle_alpha   90.00
_cell.angle_beta   90.00
_cell.angle_gamma   90.00
#
_symmetry.space_group_name_H-M   'P 1'
#
loop_
_entity.id
_entity.type
_entity.pdbx_description
1 polymer ?
#
loop_
_entity_poly.entity_id
_entity_poly.type
_entity_poly.pdbx_seq_one_letter_code
_entity_poly.pdbx_strand_id
1 'polypeptide(L)'
;MFMHPGGADNIVREGALRGRGDLGNIIGNPLETTYFLSRLIFDGTLDKFPGLKICPGHAGGYLPSYLARTDVACDVRANANCANKKRPREYFKGQIIIDSMVFTEEGLRHLVAEVGVGQIVYGTDIPFNWP
;
A
#
# COMPACT_ATOMS: atom_id res chain seq x y z
N MET A 1 -10.66 5.34 7.45
CA MET A 1 -11.22 4.94 6.14
C MET A 1 -10.58 3.63 5.73
N PHE A 2 -11.34 2.59 5.41
CA PHE A 2 -10.79 1.38 4.81
C PHE A 2 -10.76 1.54 3.28
N MET A 3 -9.70 1.07 2.63
CA MET A 3 -9.59 1.03 1.17
C MET A 3 -9.47 -0.44 0.75
N HIS A 4 -10.45 -0.90 -0.02
CA HIS A 4 -10.46 -2.19 -0.67
C HIS A 4 -10.16 -1.99 -2.16
N PRO A 5 -9.25 -2.78 -2.77
CA PRO A 5 -8.94 -2.68 -4.19
C PRO A 5 -10.00 -3.35 -5.07
N GLY A 6 -9.94 -3.11 -6.37
CA GLY A 6 -10.82 -3.67 -7.41
C GLY A 6 -10.04 -4.28 -8.56
N GLY A 7 -9.01 -5.08 -8.26
CA GLY A 7 -8.25 -5.83 -9.26
C GLY A 7 -7.37 -4.99 -10.19
N ALA A 8 -7.10 -3.73 -9.84
CA ALA A 8 -6.37 -2.77 -10.68
C ALA A 8 -7.09 -2.34 -11.98
N ASP A 9 -8.40 -2.58 -12.09
CA ASP A 9 -9.19 -2.30 -13.30
C ASP A 9 -9.08 -0.85 -13.79
N ASN A 10 -8.84 0.11 -12.88
CA ASN A 10 -8.75 1.53 -13.19
C ASN A 10 -7.31 2.03 -13.44
N ILE A 11 -6.30 1.18 -13.29
CA ILE A 11 -4.89 1.59 -13.35
C ILE A 11 -4.06 0.80 -14.37
N VAL A 12 -4.51 -0.40 -14.76
CA VAL A 12 -3.90 -1.17 -15.86
C VAL A 12 -4.75 -1.12 -17.11
N ARG A 13 -4.16 -1.44 -18.26
CA ARG A 13 -4.91 -1.61 -19.51
C ARG A 13 -5.88 -2.78 -19.36
N GLU A 14 -7.06 -2.63 -19.95
CA GLU A 14 -8.05 -3.70 -19.97
C GLU A 14 -7.42 -4.99 -20.54
N GLY A 15 -7.59 -6.09 -19.81
CA GLY A 15 -7.05 -7.40 -20.20
C GLY A 15 -5.59 -7.64 -19.86
N ALA A 16 -4.85 -6.67 -19.31
CA ALA A 16 -3.42 -6.84 -18.98
C ALA A 16 -3.13 -7.96 -17.97
N LEU A 17 -4.11 -8.29 -17.13
CA LEU A 17 -4.01 -9.34 -16.11
C LEU A 17 -4.81 -10.60 -16.47
N ARG A 18 -5.33 -10.72 -17.71
CA ARG A 18 -6.01 -11.95 -18.17
C ARG A 18 -5.00 -13.09 -18.32
N GLY A 19 -5.37 -14.28 -17.82
CA GLY A 19 -4.54 -15.47 -17.94
C GLY A 19 -4.73 -16.43 -16.77
N ARG A 20 -3.74 -17.32 -16.59
CA ARG A 20 -3.71 -18.25 -15.45
C ARG A 20 -3.31 -17.53 -14.17
N GLY A 21 -3.79 -18.03 -13.04
CA GLY A 21 -3.35 -17.61 -11.71
C GLY A 21 -4.08 -16.39 -11.13
N ASP A 22 -5.26 -16.04 -11.67
CA ASP A 22 -6.10 -14.94 -11.14
C ASP A 22 -5.30 -13.67 -10.83
N LEU A 23 -4.57 -13.18 -11.83
CA LEU A 23 -3.62 -12.07 -11.63
C LEU A 23 -4.32 -10.76 -11.24
N GLY A 24 -5.61 -10.60 -11.54
CA GLY A 24 -6.40 -9.50 -11.02
C GLY A 24 -6.42 -9.50 -9.49
N ASN A 25 -6.61 -10.66 -8.88
CA ASN A 25 -6.56 -10.80 -7.43
C ASN A 25 -5.12 -10.75 -6.90
N ILE A 26 -4.24 -11.66 -7.34
CA ILE A 26 -2.93 -11.84 -6.69
C ILE A 26 -1.89 -10.75 -7.02
N ILE A 27 -2.07 -10.02 -8.13
CA ILE A 27 -1.22 -8.88 -8.51
C ILE A 27 -2.00 -7.57 -8.49
N GLY A 28 -3.17 -7.55 -9.13
CA GLY A 28 -3.97 -6.34 -9.30
C GLY A 28 -4.37 -5.70 -7.98
N ASN A 29 -4.91 -6.48 -7.03
CA ASN A 29 -5.33 -5.96 -5.73
C ASN A 29 -4.17 -5.27 -4.96
N PRO A 30 -3.02 -5.92 -4.68
CA PRO A 30 -1.88 -5.26 -4.05
C PRO A 30 -1.29 -4.10 -4.86
N LEU A 31 -1.29 -4.19 -6.20
CA LEU A 31 -0.79 -3.13 -7.08
C LEU A 31 -1.65 -1.86 -6.95
N GLU A 32 -2.97 -2.00 -6.98
CA GLU A 32 -3.90 -0.89 -6.84
C GLU A 32 -3.79 -0.24 -5.47
N THR A 33 -3.68 -1.05 -4.41
CA THR A 33 -3.38 -0.54 -3.07
C THR A 33 -2.10 0.29 -3.03
N THR A 34 -1.02 -0.23 -3.63
CA THR A 34 0.28 0.45 -3.70
C THR A 34 0.16 1.78 -4.42
N TYR A 35 -0.53 1.78 -5.56
CA TYR A 35 -0.73 2.97 -6.38
C TYR A 35 -1.54 4.02 -5.63
N PHE A 36 -2.66 3.64 -5.03
CA PHE A 36 -3.52 4.53 -4.26
C PHE A 36 -2.77 5.23 -3.12
N LEU A 37 -2.05 4.46 -2.29
CA LEU A 37 -1.26 5.03 -1.19
C LEU A 37 -0.18 5.96 -1.72
N SER A 38 0.51 5.57 -2.79
CA SER A 38 1.54 6.39 -3.43
C SER A 38 0.96 7.72 -3.92
N ARG A 39 -0.24 7.73 -4.52
CA ARG A 39 -0.92 8.97 -4.93
C ARG A 39 -1.29 9.84 -3.73
N LEU A 40 -1.86 9.26 -2.67
CA LEU A 40 -2.19 10.02 -1.47
C LEU A 40 -0.99 10.68 -0.80
N ILE A 41 0.15 9.98 -0.79
CA ILE A 41 1.42 10.51 -0.31
C ILE A 41 1.90 11.59 -1.27
N PHE A 42 2.29 11.24 -2.50
CA PHE A 42 3.00 12.16 -3.40
C PHE A 42 2.18 13.36 -3.87
N ASP A 43 0.85 13.26 -3.90
CA ASP A 43 -0.02 14.42 -4.19
C ASP A 43 -0.24 15.33 -2.96
N GLY A 44 0.38 15.02 -1.81
CA GLY A 44 0.28 15.79 -0.58
C GLY A 44 -1.09 15.68 0.11
N THR A 45 -1.91 14.69 -0.25
CA THR A 45 -3.26 14.53 0.30
C THR A 45 -3.20 14.29 1.81
N LEU A 46 -2.26 13.46 2.28
CA LEU A 46 -2.08 13.19 3.69
C LEU A 46 -1.55 14.39 4.50
N ASP A 47 -0.85 15.33 3.85
CA ASP A 47 -0.48 16.60 4.48
C ASP A 47 -1.64 17.57 4.57
N LYS A 48 -2.50 17.60 3.53
CA LYS A 48 -3.70 18.43 3.50
C LYS A 48 -4.71 18.01 4.56
N PHE A 49 -4.77 16.72 4.88
CA PHE A 49 -5.70 16.15 5.86
C PHE A 49 -4.94 15.38 6.95
N PRO A 50 -4.29 16.05 7.91
CA PRO A 50 -3.43 15.40 8.91
C PRO A 50 -4.19 14.49 9.87
N GLY A 51 -5.51 14.68 10.03
CA GLY A 51 -6.37 13.80 10.83
C GLY A 51 -6.88 12.55 10.08
N LEU A 52 -6.61 12.43 8.79
CA LEU A 52 -7.05 11.29 8.00
C LEU A 52 -6.23 10.05 8.36
N LYS A 53 -6.94 8.99 8.79
CA LYS A 53 -6.39 7.65 8.98
C LYS A 53 -6.97 6.68 7.95
N ILE A 54 -6.10 5.90 7.34
CA ILE A 54 -6.43 4.98 6.25
C ILE A 54 -5.96 3.58 6.61
N CYS A 55 -6.81 2.61 6.31
CA CYS A 55 -6.51 1.19 6.40
C CYS A 55 -6.62 0.54 5.01
N PRO A 56 -5.53 0.45 4.24
CA PRO A 56 -5.52 -0.28 2.98
C PRO A 56 -5.42 -1.78 3.24
N GLY A 57 -6.20 -2.57 2.50
CA GLY A 57 -6.11 -4.04 2.55
C GLY A 57 -4.82 -4.60 1.94
N HIS A 58 -4.58 -5.89 2.15
CA HIS A 58 -3.47 -6.66 1.55
C HIS A 58 -2.10 -6.12 1.94
N ALA A 59 -1.90 -5.88 3.24
CA ALA A 59 -0.69 -5.35 3.85
C ALA A 59 -0.19 -4.01 3.26
N GLY A 60 -1.11 -3.18 2.75
CA GLY A 60 -0.72 -1.94 2.07
C GLY A 60 -0.11 -2.17 0.68
N GLY A 61 -0.35 -3.34 0.09
CA GLY A 61 0.17 -3.75 -1.19
C GLY A 61 1.67 -4.05 -1.13
N TYR A 62 2.39 -3.64 -2.16
CA TYR A 62 3.84 -3.75 -2.25
C TYR A 62 4.58 -2.56 -1.62
N LEU A 63 3.84 -1.52 -1.17
CA LEU A 63 4.45 -0.28 -0.71
C LEU A 63 5.37 -0.49 0.50
N PRO A 64 4.99 -1.20 1.58
CA PRO A 64 5.89 -1.40 2.72
C PRO A 64 7.21 -2.08 2.33
N SER A 65 7.16 -3.10 1.46
CA SER A 65 8.37 -3.80 1.01
C SER A 65 9.27 -2.99 0.08
N TYR A 66 8.76 -1.90 -0.50
CA TYR A 66 9.49 -0.98 -1.38
C TYR A 66 9.66 0.42 -0.77
N LEU A 67 9.44 0.57 0.54
CA LEU A 67 9.32 1.86 1.19
C LEU A 67 10.62 2.67 1.10
N ALA A 68 11.78 2.04 1.33
CA ALA A 68 13.08 2.71 1.22
C ALA A 68 13.36 3.27 -0.18
N ARG A 69 12.96 2.57 -1.25
CA ARG A 69 13.06 3.07 -2.63
C ARG A 69 12.10 4.21 -2.88
N THR A 70 10.91 4.13 -2.30
CA THR A 70 9.87 5.17 -2.41
C THR A 70 10.27 6.45 -1.69
N ASP A 71 10.91 6.34 -0.52
CA ASP A 71 11.32 7.50 0.29
C ASP A 71 12.29 8.44 -0.40
N VAL A 72 13.25 7.87 -1.13
CA VAL A 72 14.30 8.64 -1.78
C VAL A 72 13.83 9.27 -3.09
N ALA A 73 12.61 8.96 -3.56
CA ALA A 73 12.12 9.41 -4.86
C ALA A 73 12.21 10.94 -5.00
N CYS A 74 11.69 11.69 -4.03
CA CYS A 74 11.70 13.15 -4.08
C CYS A 74 13.12 13.74 -3.90
N ASP A 75 13.99 13.02 -3.19
CA ASP A 75 15.37 13.46 -2.92
C ASP A 75 16.26 13.32 -4.18
N VAL A 76 16.06 12.27 -4.98
CA VAL A 76 16.98 11.92 -6.09
C VAL A 76 16.41 12.11 -7.49
N ARG A 77 15.08 12.27 -7.63
CA ARG A 77 14.42 12.39 -8.95
C ARG A 77 13.98 13.83 -9.18
N ALA A 78 14.76 14.57 -9.95
CA ALA A 78 14.41 15.95 -10.34
C ALA A 78 13.03 16.07 -11.02
N ASN A 79 12.55 15.01 -11.66
CA ASN A 79 11.25 14.97 -12.33
C ASN A 79 10.11 14.33 -11.51
N ALA A 80 10.31 14.00 -10.24
CA ALA A 80 9.27 13.38 -9.42
C ALA A 80 8.12 14.33 -9.07
N ASN A 81 8.36 15.66 -9.05
CA ASN A 81 7.35 16.68 -8.78
C ASN A 81 6.49 16.37 -7.53
N CYS A 82 7.15 16.00 -6.44
CA CYS A 82 6.51 15.62 -5.19
C CYS A 82 5.83 16.80 -4.50
N ALA A 83 4.60 16.61 -4.02
CA ALA A 83 3.88 17.58 -3.21
C ALA A 83 3.86 17.22 -1.70
N ASN A 84 4.28 16.01 -1.34
CA ASN A 84 4.39 15.60 0.07
C ASN A 84 5.45 16.41 0.84
N LYS A 85 5.13 16.71 2.10
CA LYS A 85 6.03 17.43 3.03
C LYS A 85 6.89 16.51 3.87
N LYS A 86 6.44 15.29 4.15
CA LYS A 86 7.16 14.28 4.93
C LYS A 86 7.71 13.21 4.01
N ARG A 87 8.69 12.44 4.46
CA ARG A 87 9.09 11.22 3.75
C ARG A 87 7.93 10.21 3.75
N PRO A 88 7.71 9.46 2.66
CA PRO A 88 6.70 8.40 2.57
C PRO A 88 6.59 7.51 3.84
N ARG A 89 7.71 7.06 4.41
CA ARG A 89 7.75 6.24 5.64
C ARG A 89 7.13 6.91 6.86
N GLU A 90 7.11 8.24 6.90
CA GLU A 90 6.60 8.98 8.05
C GLU A 90 5.07 8.99 8.10
N TYR A 91 4.38 8.79 6.97
CA TYR A 91 2.91 8.66 6.96
C TYR A 91 2.44 7.35 7.58
N PHE A 92 3.28 6.32 7.58
CA PHE A 92 3.07 5.11 8.36
C PHE A 92 3.24 5.35 9.86
N LYS A 93 3.65 6.53 10.35
CA LYS A 93 3.69 6.82 11.79
C LYS A 93 2.41 7.50 12.27
N GLY A 94 1.25 6.92 11.95
CA GLY A 94 -0.04 7.31 12.54
C GLY A 94 -1.17 7.64 11.55
N GLN A 95 -0.90 7.75 10.25
CA GLN A 95 -1.94 7.98 9.23
C GLN A 95 -2.27 6.71 8.41
N ILE A 96 -1.34 5.78 8.25
CA ILE A 96 -1.52 4.54 7.48
C ILE A 96 -1.38 3.33 8.40
N ILE A 97 -2.41 2.50 8.47
CA ILE A 97 -2.47 1.25 9.25
C ILE A 97 -2.78 0.12 8.29
N ILE A 98 -1.93 -0.90 8.16
CA ILE A 98 -2.13 -1.99 7.19
C ILE A 98 -2.71 -3.24 7.84
N ASP A 99 -3.35 -4.12 7.07
CA ASP A 99 -3.70 -5.47 7.57
C ASP A 99 -2.51 -6.45 7.53
N SER A 100 -2.72 -7.67 8.01
CA SER A 100 -1.72 -8.74 8.09
C SER A 100 -1.80 -9.78 6.96
N MET A 101 -2.41 -9.45 5.81
CA MET A 101 -2.67 -10.40 4.71
C MET A 101 -1.42 -10.73 3.89
N VAL A 102 -0.43 -11.41 4.50
CA VAL A 102 0.85 -11.83 3.90
C VAL A 102 1.22 -13.31 4.15
N PHE A 103 0.34 -14.07 4.82
CA PHE A 103 0.35 -15.53 5.00
C PHE A 103 1.58 -16.19 5.63
N THR A 104 2.65 -15.45 5.92
CA THR A 104 3.90 -16.00 6.46
C THR A 104 4.38 -15.17 7.65
N GLU A 105 5.01 -15.83 8.61
CA GLU A 105 5.60 -15.16 9.77
C GLU A 105 6.73 -14.22 9.35
N GLU A 106 7.54 -14.60 8.37
CA GLU A 106 8.61 -13.77 7.80
C GLU A 106 8.05 -12.52 7.14
N GLY A 107 6.97 -12.64 6.36
CA GLY A 107 6.27 -11.51 5.75
C GLY A 107 5.78 -10.54 6.82
N LEU A 108 5.11 -11.05 7.86
CA LEU A 108 4.64 -10.22 8.98
C LEU A 108 5.80 -9.55 9.72
N ARG A 109 6.89 -10.28 9.98
CA ARG A 109 8.09 -9.75 10.65
C ARG A 109 8.72 -8.62 9.86
N HIS A 110 8.74 -8.74 8.52
CA HIS A 110 9.20 -7.67 7.64
C HIS A 110 8.27 -6.44 7.70
N LEU A 111 6.94 -6.62 7.63
CA LEU A 111 6.01 -5.51 7.79
C LEU A 111 6.22 -4.76 9.12
N VAL A 112 6.39 -5.50 10.22
CA VAL A 112 6.69 -4.91 11.54
C VAL A 112 7.98 -4.09 11.49
N ALA A 113 9.01 -4.55 10.80
CA ALA A 113 10.27 -3.82 10.66
C ALA A 113 10.11 -2.53 9.83
N GLU A 114 9.27 -2.53 8.79
CA GLU A 114 9.08 -1.38 7.90
C GLU A 114 8.14 -0.32 8.49
N VAL A 115 6.99 -0.72 9.05
CA VAL A 115 5.91 0.22 9.45
C VAL A 115 5.71 0.30 10.96
N GLY A 116 6.26 -0.63 11.73
CA GLY A 116 6.09 -0.72 13.18
C GLY A 116 4.82 -1.47 13.62
N VAL A 117 4.91 -2.17 14.74
CA VAL A 117 3.83 -3.03 15.26
C VAL A 117 2.50 -2.30 15.50
N GLY A 118 2.54 -1.02 15.87
CA GLY A 118 1.33 -0.23 16.12
C GLY A 118 0.55 0.15 14.86
N GLN A 119 1.05 -0.22 13.68
CA GLN A 119 0.47 0.15 12.37
C GLN A 119 0.02 -1.09 11.59
N ILE A 120 -0.11 -2.23 12.27
CA ILE A 120 -0.60 -3.48 11.69
C ILE A 120 -1.82 -3.93 12.47
N VAL A 121 -2.86 -4.33 11.75
CA VAL A 121 -4.07 -4.95 12.31
C VAL A 121 -4.27 -6.34 11.71
N TYR A 122 -4.98 -7.21 12.42
CA TYR A 122 -5.31 -8.53 11.90
C TYR A 122 -6.41 -8.42 10.83
N GLY A 123 -6.21 -9.11 9.71
CA GLY A 123 -7.19 -9.24 8.63
C GLY A 123 -7.30 -10.69 8.17
N THR A 124 -8.51 -11.13 7.83
CA THR A 124 -8.80 -12.50 7.36
C THR A 124 -9.23 -12.56 5.90
N ASP A 125 -9.69 -11.43 5.35
CA ASP A 125 -10.29 -11.33 4.02
C ASP A 125 -11.47 -12.29 3.78
N ILE A 126 -12.19 -12.66 4.85
CA ILE A 126 -13.45 -13.45 4.76
C ILE A 126 -14.50 -12.63 3.99
N PRO A 127 -15.22 -13.23 3.01
CA PRO A 127 -15.40 -14.67 2.79
C PRO A 127 -14.51 -15.30 1.71
N PHE A 128 -13.40 -14.68 1.31
CA PHE A 128 -12.48 -15.29 0.36
C PHE A 128 -11.68 -16.43 0.99
N ASN A 129 -11.29 -17.41 0.17
CA ASN A 129 -10.62 -18.62 0.62
C ASN A 129 -9.10 -18.43 0.62
N TRP A 130 -8.60 -17.76 1.66
CA TRP A 130 -7.18 -17.69 1.97
C TRP A 130 -6.81 -18.65 3.11
N PRO A 131 -5.54 -19.12 3.19
CA PRO A 131 -5.08 -20.03 4.23
C PRO A 131 -5.10 -19.43 5.63
#